data_AF-A0A6J1EKE7-F1
#
_entry.id   AF-A0A6J1EKE7-F1
#
_cell.length_a   1.000
_cell.length_b   1.000
_cell.length_c   1.000
_cell.angle_alpha   90.00
_cell.angle_beta   90.00
_cell.angle_gamma   90.00
#
_symmetry.space_group_name_H-M   'P 1'
#
loop_
_entity.id
_entity.type
_entity.pdbx_description
1 polymer ?
#
loop_
_entity_poly.entity_id
_entity_poly.type
_entity_poly.pdbx_seq_one_letter_code
_entity_poly.pdbx_strand_id
1 'polypeptide(L)'
;MLLIRVQDANPITDANFLFAEFINHEADLEFKPNSLTIIATNPTLRFIATLYISKTFCQDFTINQTHIARVSLTSFIDAIMTAAATSFDTLAITLPSAYIMILTFETSRRVLQSHPRALPMSPSLMMDFPKPILAKHFTIKAECFRRILEELPLWQDLVSVTPTGSEVKFSNEFKEIILSQEAGECTIMGYEGCVDTRFKVVLNPRMFFLDLSSKTSTSIWFYRTTSAGSIMAVPTCRSYAMYYIHFPQI
;
A
#
# COMPACT_ATOMS: atom_id res chain seq x y z
N MET A 1 -7.36 25.43 0.99
CA MET A 1 -5.97 25.39 0.53
C MET A 1 -5.43 23.99 0.76
N LEU A 2 -4.72 23.44 -0.23
CA LEU A 2 -4.04 22.16 -0.12
C LEU A 2 -2.61 22.32 -0.66
N LEU A 3 -1.64 21.98 0.17
CA LEU A 3 -0.22 21.96 -0.17
C LEU A 3 0.43 20.77 0.54
N ILE A 4 1.05 19.89 -0.24
CA ILE A 4 1.90 18.82 0.25
C ILE A 4 3.27 19.00 -0.40
N ARG A 5 4.34 19.06 0.37
CA ARG A 5 5.72 19.11 -0.14
C ARG A 5 6.50 17.94 0.42
N VAL A 6 7.08 17.14 -0.45
CA VAL A 6 7.81 15.92 -0.11
C VAL A 6 9.19 15.99 -0.73
N GLN A 7 10.23 15.94 0.09
CA GLN A 7 11.61 15.99 -0.39
C GLN A 7 11.99 14.65 -1.06
N ASP A 8 11.67 13.53 -0.43
CA ASP A 8 11.86 12.22 -1.04
C ASP A 8 10.54 11.71 -1.63
N ALA A 9 10.34 11.93 -2.93
CA ALA A 9 9.14 11.48 -3.64
C ALA A 9 9.12 9.97 -3.92
N ASN A 10 10.18 9.21 -3.59
CA ASN A 10 10.30 7.80 -3.95
C ASN A 10 9.09 6.96 -3.52
N PRO A 11 8.52 7.08 -2.31
CA PRO A 11 7.35 6.27 -1.95
C PRO A 11 6.13 6.51 -2.85
N ILE A 12 5.90 7.76 -3.25
CA ILE A 12 4.82 8.14 -4.16
C ILE A 12 5.11 7.57 -5.54
N THR A 13 6.32 7.79 -6.06
CA THR A 13 6.76 7.31 -7.37
C THR A 13 6.66 5.79 -7.47
N ASP A 14 7.24 5.07 -6.50
CA ASP A 14 7.24 3.62 -6.42
C ASP A 14 5.83 3.04 -6.39
N ALA A 15 4.92 3.62 -5.62
CA ALA A 15 3.53 3.15 -5.58
C ALA A 15 2.79 3.42 -6.89
N ASN A 16 3.04 4.56 -7.55
CA ASN A 16 2.45 4.83 -8.86
C ASN A 16 2.87 3.75 -9.87
N PHE A 17 4.17 3.42 -9.96
CA PHE A 17 4.65 2.34 -10.84
C PHE A 17 4.06 0.97 -10.46
N LEU A 18 4.17 0.59 -9.19
CA LEU A 18 3.70 -0.71 -8.72
C LEU A 18 2.20 -0.91 -8.96
N PHE A 19 1.39 0.12 -8.72
CA PHE A 19 -0.07 0.03 -8.92
C PHE A 19 -0.45 0.07 -10.40
N ALA A 20 0.21 0.91 -11.21
CA ALA A 20 -0.05 1.00 -12.64
C ALA A 20 0.32 -0.30 -13.39
N GLU A 21 1.38 -0.97 -12.95
CA GLU A 21 1.85 -2.22 -13.55
C GLU A 21 0.94 -3.41 -13.21
N PHE A 22 0.56 -3.55 -11.93
CA PHE A 22 -0.07 -4.78 -11.45
C PHE A 22 -1.56 -4.69 -11.15
N ILE A 23 -2.12 -3.49 -10.99
CA ILE A 23 -3.49 -3.32 -10.48
C ILE A 23 -4.35 -2.59 -11.49
N ASN A 24 -4.13 -1.30 -11.69
CA ASN A 24 -4.99 -0.47 -12.53
C ASN A 24 -4.23 0.80 -12.94
N HIS A 25 -4.51 1.33 -14.13
CA HIS A 25 -3.92 2.58 -14.62
C HIS A 25 -4.51 3.84 -13.97
N GLU A 26 -5.52 3.68 -13.12
CA GLU A 26 -6.12 4.75 -12.33
C GLU A 26 -6.19 4.39 -10.85
N ALA A 27 -6.06 5.40 -10.00
CA ALA A 27 -6.16 5.27 -8.55
C ALA A 27 -6.94 6.44 -7.94
N ASP A 28 -7.58 6.18 -6.82
CA ASP A 28 -8.13 7.22 -5.97
C ASP A 28 -7.02 7.82 -5.10
N LEU A 29 -6.95 9.15 -5.07
CA LEU A 29 -6.12 9.93 -4.17
C LEU A 29 -7.01 10.50 -3.07
N GLU A 30 -6.69 10.16 -1.82
CA GLU A 30 -7.36 10.70 -0.66
C GLU A 30 -6.42 11.62 0.11
N PHE A 31 -6.84 12.88 0.23
CA PHE A 31 -6.12 13.94 0.92
C PHE A 31 -6.84 14.23 2.24
N LYS A 32 -6.24 13.83 3.36
CA LYS A 32 -6.76 14.07 4.72
C LYS A 32 -5.85 15.02 5.51
N PRO A 33 -6.34 15.68 6.57
CA PRO A 33 -5.53 16.58 7.41
C PRO A 33 -4.24 15.96 7.99
N ASN A 34 -4.15 14.63 8.04
CA ASN A 34 -3.00 13.90 8.59
C ASN A 34 -2.33 12.93 7.61
N SER A 35 -2.83 12.79 6.38
CA SER A 35 -2.29 11.80 5.44
C SER A 35 -2.61 12.08 3.98
N LEU A 36 -1.73 11.57 3.12
CA LEU A 36 -1.98 11.36 1.70
C LEU A 36 -2.11 9.85 1.46
N THR A 37 -3.14 9.43 0.76
CA THR A 37 -3.38 8.03 0.45
C THR A 37 -3.55 7.83 -1.05
N ILE A 38 -2.92 6.80 -1.63
CA ILE A 38 -3.11 6.35 -3.02
C ILE A 38 -3.76 4.98 -2.98
N ILE A 39 -4.92 4.82 -3.62
CA ILE A 39 -5.76 3.62 -3.50
C ILE A 39 -6.01 3.06 -4.91
N ALA A 40 -5.49 1.87 -5.17
CA ALA A 40 -5.65 1.17 -6.44
C ALA A 40 -6.53 -0.07 -6.27
N THR A 41 -7.52 -0.19 -7.16
CA THR A 41 -8.50 -1.27 -7.15
C THR A 41 -8.63 -1.88 -8.53
N ASN A 42 -8.67 -3.20 -8.60
CA ASN A 42 -9.07 -3.93 -9.81
C ASN A 42 -10.17 -4.94 -9.45
N PRO A 43 -11.35 -4.90 -10.11
CA PRO A 43 -12.43 -5.85 -9.84
C PRO A 43 -12.04 -7.33 -9.93
N THR A 44 -10.99 -7.68 -10.69
CA THR A 44 -10.56 -9.07 -10.88
C THR A 44 -9.62 -9.58 -9.79
N LEU A 45 -8.84 -8.71 -9.15
CA LEU A 45 -7.75 -9.09 -8.25
C LEU A 45 -8.20 -9.47 -6.83
N ARG A 46 -9.47 -9.24 -6.48
CA ARG A 46 -10.05 -9.57 -5.16
C ARG A 46 -9.24 -9.07 -3.97
N PHE A 47 -8.49 -7.99 -4.17
CA PHE A 47 -7.87 -7.19 -3.11
C PHE A 47 -7.81 -5.74 -3.55
N ILE A 48 -7.56 -4.86 -2.58
CA ILE A 48 -7.39 -3.42 -2.79
C ILE A 48 -6.04 -3.03 -2.22
N ALA A 49 -5.20 -2.37 -3.02
CA ALA A 49 -3.90 -1.92 -2.57
C ALA A 49 -3.94 -0.43 -2.26
N THR A 50 -3.32 -0.06 -1.16
CA THR A 50 -3.28 1.32 -0.67
C THR A 50 -1.85 1.65 -0.29
N LEU A 51 -1.34 2.81 -0.71
CA LEU A 51 -0.21 3.46 -0.08
C LEU A 51 -0.76 4.55 0.84
N TYR A 52 -0.40 4.49 2.12
CA TYR A 52 -0.63 5.55 3.10
C TYR A 52 0.69 6.29 3.35
N ILE A 53 0.64 7.62 3.35
CA ILE A 53 1.76 8.51 3.70
C ILE A 53 1.30 9.43 4.84
N SER A 54 1.99 9.36 5.96
CA SER A 54 1.77 10.26 7.10
C SER A 54 2.21 11.69 6.77
N LYS A 55 1.49 12.70 7.27
CA LYS A 55 1.93 14.10 7.20
C LYS A 55 3.34 14.33 7.75
N THR A 56 3.79 13.50 8.68
CA THR A 56 5.13 13.59 9.29
C THR A 56 6.26 13.21 8.33
N PHE A 57 5.93 12.59 7.19
CA PHE A 57 6.87 12.34 6.10
C PHE A 57 7.18 13.61 5.30
N CYS A 58 6.25 14.56 5.28
CA CYS A 58 6.28 15.71 4.40
C CYS A 58 7.03 16.88 5.04
N GLN A 59 7.70 17.68 4.22
CA GLN A 59 8.33 18.93 4.63
C GLN A 59 7.25 19.96 4.99
N ASP A 60 6.26 20.10 4.12
CA ASP A 60 5.09 20.94 4.35
C ASP A 60 3.83 20.13 4.09
N PHE A 61 2.84 20.25 4.97
CA PHE A 61 1.58 19.53 4.85
C PHE A 61 0.43 20.36 5.38
N THR A 62 -0.38 20.91 4.47
CA THR A 62 -1.56 21.71 4.79
C THR A 62 -2.74 21.20 3.97
N ILE A 63 -3.75 20.68 4.67
CA ILE A 63 -5.03 20.25 4.08
C ILE A 63 -6.15 20.77 4.98
N ASN A 64 -6.95 21.69 4.44
CA ASN A 64 -8.05 22.28 5.22
C ASN A 64 -9.30 21.39 5.26
N GLN A 65 -9.56 20.64 4.19
CA GLN A 65 -10.74 19.82 4.01
C GLN A 65 -10.33 18.52 3.33
N THR A 66 -10.94 17.42 3.76
CA THR A 66 -10.74 16.13 3.10
C THR A 66 -11.17 16.24 1.64
N HIS A 67 -10.31 15.80 0.74
CA HIS A 67 -10.61 15.74 -0.68
C HIS A 67 -10.29 14.35 -1.19
N ILE A 68 -11.15 13.83 -2.05
CA ILE A 68 -10.94 12.55 -2.70
C ILE A 68 -11.30 12.66 -4.17
N ALA A 69 -10.40 12.20 -5.02
CA ALA A 69 -10.58 12.21 -6.46
C ALA A 69 -9.72 11.12 -7.09
N ARG A 70 -10.09 10.71 -8.30
CA ARG A 70 -9.39 9.69 -9.06
C ARG A 70 -8.46 10.33 -10.08
N VAL A 71 -7.29 9.74 -10.29
CA VAL A 71 -6.27 10.22 -11.24
C VAL A 71 -5.73 9.08 -12.10
N SER A 72 -5.28 9.40 -13.31
CA SER A 72 -4.48 8.48 -14.12
C SER A 72 -3.07 8.35 -13.53
N LEU A 73 -2.71 7.12 -13.13
CA LEU A 73 -1.35 6.79 -12.71
C LEU A 73 -0.37 6.92 -13.87
N THR A 74 -0.78 6.59 -15.11
CA THR A 74 0.06 6.76 -16.30
C THR A 74 0.46 8.22 -16.50
N SER A 75 -0.51 9.15 -16.45
CA SER A 75 -0.21 10.58 -16.55
C SER A 75 0.66 11.08 -15.38
N PHE A 76 0.48 10.52 -14.18
CA PHE A 76 1.31 10.84 -13.03
C PHE A 76 2.76 10.39 -13.27
N ILE A 77 2.96 9.15 -13.70
CA ILE A 77 4.25 8.56 -14.05
C ILE A 77 4.94 9.41 -15.14
N ASP A 78 4.23 9.77 -16.21
CA ASP A 78 4.78 10.58 -17.30
C ASP A 78 5.26 11.95 -16.79
N ALA A 79 4.50 12.58 -15.89
CA ALA A 79 4.88 13.84 -15.26
C ALA A 79 6.16 13.69 -14.43
N ILE A 80 6.28 12.63 -13.63
CA ILE A 80 7.48 12.33 -12.83
C ILE A 80 8.68 12.07 -13.76
N MET A 81 8.54 11.20 -14.76
CA MET A 81 9.64 10.83 -15.65
C MET A 81 10.15 12.03 -16.45
N THR A 82 9.25 12.90 -16.90
CA THR A 82 9.62 14.14 -17.58
C THR A 82 10.41 15.07 -16.66
N ALA A 83 10.05 15.14 -15.37
CA ALA A 83 10.77 15.93 -14.38
C ALA A 83 12.06 15.27 -13.89
N ALA A 84 12.17 13.94 -13.92
CA ALA A 84 13.38 13.23 -13.51
C ALA A 84 14.61 13.66 -14.33
N ALA A 85 14.41 14.05 -15.60
CA ALA A 85 15.45 14.62 -16.45
C ALA A 85 16.09 15.90 -15.88
N THR A 86 15.40 16.62 -14.98
CA THR A 86 15.91 17.84 -14.35
C THR A 86 16.49 17.60 -12.96
N SER A 87 16.52 16.35 -12.47
CA SER A 87 17.04 15.98 -11.13
C SER A 87 16.37 16.77 -10.00
N PHE A 88 15.03 16.76 -9.95
CA PHE A 88 14.28 17.35 -8.85
C PHE A 88 14.54 16.59 -7.53
N ASP A 89 14.43 17.30 -6.42
CA ASP A 89 14.59 16.78 -5.06
C ASP A 89 13.43 17.15 -4.14
N THR A 90 12.37 17.75 -4.68
CA THR A 90 11.13 17.97 -3.96
C THR A 90 9.96 17.92 -4.94
N LEU A 91 8.91 17.18 -4.54
CA LEU A 91 7.61 17.15 -5.19
C LEU A 91 6.62 17.94 -4.34
N ALA A 92 6.04 18.99 -4.93
CA ALA A 92 4.94 19.74 -4.35
C ALA A 92 3.62 19.41 -5.06
N ILE A 93 2.57 19.14 -4.30
CA ILE A 93 1.23 18.81 -4.78
C ILE A 93 0.27 19.89 -4.30
N THR A 94 -0.48 20.47 -5.24
CA THR A 94 -1.55 21.43 -4.95
C THR A 94 -2.82 21.09 -5.71
N LEU A 95 -3.96 21.55 -5.19
CA LEU A 95 -5.29 21.33 -5.76
C LEU A 95 -5.96 22.69 -5.99
N PRO A 96 -5.73 23.34 -7.14
CA PRO A 96 -6.39 24.60 -7.49
C PRO A 96 -7.91 24.45 -7.64
N SER A 97 -8.39 23.26 -7.99
CA SER A 97 -9.82 22.93 -8.09
C SER A 97 -10.04 21.45 -7.74
N ALA A 98 -11.32 21.05 -7.61
CA ALA A 98 -11.69 19.65 -7.33
C ALA A 98 -11.39 18.67 -8.49
N TYR A 99 -10.97 19.17 -9.66
CA TYR A 99 -10.79 18.38 -10.88
C TYR A 99 -9.39 18.50 -11.48
N ILE A 100 -8.50 19.29 -10.85
CA ILE A 100 -7.15 19.53 -11.36
C ILE A 100 -6.18 19.45 -10.19
N MET A 101 -5.22 18.53 -10.28
CA MET A 101 -4.05 18.46 -9.42
C MET A 101 -2.85 19.07 -10.13
N ILE A 102 -2.06 19.88 -9.45
CA ILE A 102 -0.79 20.39 -9.98
C ILE A 102 0.36 19.75 -9.21
N LEU A 103 1.24 19.06 -9.95
CA LEU A 103 2.54 18.60 -9.48
C LEU A 103 3.59 19.63 -9.85
N THR A 104 4.32 20.14 -8.86
CA THR A 104 5.45 21.04 -9.06
C THR A 104 6.72 20.35 -8.61
N PHE A 105 7.67 20.21 -9.53
CA PHE A 105 8.97 19.60 -9.28
C PHE A 105 10.00 20.69 -9.03
N GLU A 106 10.68 20.62 -7.90
CA GLU A 106 11.62 21.63 -7.43
C GLU A 106 13.02 21.02 -7.27
N THR A 107 14.04 21.85 -7.50
CA THR A 107 15.45 21.47 -7.37
C THR A 107 16.15 22.47 -6.45
N SER A 108 16.66 22.02 -5.30
CA SER A 108 17.35 22.90 -4.34
C SER A 108 18.70 23.46 -4.83
N ARG A 109 19.31 22.84 -5.86
CA ARG A 109 20.70 23.10 -6.29
C ARG A 109 20.85 24.12 -7.42
N ARG A 110 19.77 24.58 -8.04
CA ARG A 110 19.78 25.57 -9.14
C ARG A 110 18.76 26.67 -8.85
N VAL A 111 18.83 27.79 -9.56
CA VAL A 111 17.74 28.80 -9.60
C VAL A 111 16.42 28.05 -9.67
N LEU A 112 15.46 28.37 -8.78
CA LEU A 112 14.22 27.61 -8.58
C LEU A 112 13.48 27.45 -9.92
N GLN A 113 13.72 26.35 -10.62
CA GLN A 113 13.04 26.01 -11.86
C GLN A 113 11.90 25.06 -11.52
N SER A 114 10.73 25.64 -11.27
CA SER A 114 9.51 24.88 -11.05
C SER A 114 8.88 24.51 -12.39
N HIS A 115 8.65 23.22 -12.62
CA HIS A 115 7.94 22.73 -13.81
C HIS A 115 6.56 22.21 -13.40
N PRO A 116 5.51 23.06 -13.36
CA PRO A 116 4.18 22.60 -12.99
C PRO A 116 3.61 21.68 -14.07
N ARG A 117 3.02 20.57 -13.64
CA ARG A 117 2.27 19.63 -14.48
C ARG A 117 0.87 19.49 -13.92
N ALA A 118 -0.12 19.85 -14.74
CA ALA A 118 -1.52 19.69 -14.39
C ALA A 118 -1.98 18.28 -14.75
N LEU A 119 -2.64 17.61 -13.81
CA LEU A 119 -3.30 16.34 -14.02
C LEU A 119 -4.81 16.51 -13.84
N PRO A 120 -5.61 16.07 -14.83
CA PRO A 120 -7.05 16.01 -14.66
C PRO A 120 -7.39 14.95 -13.61
N MET A 121 -8.43 15.22 -12.84
CA MET A 121 -9.00 14.29 -11.88
C MET A 121 -10.48 14.08 -12.14
N SER A 122 -10.95 12.89 -11.81
CA SER A 122 -12.35 12.48 -11.93
C SER A 122 -12.94 12.17 -10.55
N PRO A 123 -14.27 12.07 -10.44
CA PRO A 123 -14.91 11.65 -9.19
C PRO A 123 -14.38 10.31 -8.70
N SER A 124 -14.24 10.18 -7.38
CA SER A 124 -13.72 8.98 -6.76
C SER A 124 -14.67 7.79 -6.90
N LEU A 125 -14.08 6.58 -7.00
CA LEU A 125 -14.80 5.31 -6.92
C LEU A 125 -14.50 4.55 -5.62
N MET A 126 -13.93 5.24 -4.63
CA MET A 126 -13.53 4.63 -3.36
C MET A 126 -14.72 4.02 -2.61
N MET A 127 -14.47 2.86 -2.02
CA MET A 127 -15.37 2.18 -1.11
C MET A 127 -14.81 2.25 0.32
N ASP A 128 -15.68 2.28 1.31
CA ASP A 128 -15.27 2.23 2.72
C ASP A 128 -14.59 0.89 3.04
N PHE A 129 -13.48 0.96 3.80
CA PHE A 129 -12.74 -0.23 4.19
C PHE A 129 -13.08 -0.68 5.61
N PRO A 130 -13.23 -2.01 5.82
CA PRO A 130 -13.32 -2.57 7.16
C PRO A 130 -12.09 -2.20 8.00
N LYS A 131 -12.32 -1.90 9.29
CA LYS A 131 -11.24 -1.53 10.20
C LYS A 131 -10.47 -2.76 10.67
N PRO A 132 -9.14 -2.66 10.85
CA PRO A 132 -8.35 -3.72 11.46
C PRO A 132 -8.73 -3.90 12.93
N ILE A 133 -8.78 -5.14 13.40
CA ILE A 133 -8.87 -5.49 14.81
C ILE A 133 -7.43 -5.55 15.34
N LEU A 134 -6.94 -4.44 15.90
CA LEU A 134 -5.54 -4.33 16.34
C LEU A 134 -5.15 -5.38 17.39
N ALA A 135 -6.11 -5.83 18.19
CA ALA A 135 -5.89 -6.90 19.16
C ALA A 135 -5.76 -8.29 18.54
N LYS A 136 -6.03 -8.47 17.23
CA LYS A 136 -5.95 -9.76 16.53
C LYS A 136 -5.08 -9.64 15.28
N HIS A 137 -3.79 -9.82 15.48
CA HIS A 137 -2.81 -9.73 14.40
C HIS A 137 -1.65 -10.71 14.59
N PHE A 138 -0.93 -10.94 13.51
CA PHE A 138 0.38 -11.54 13.58
C PHE A 138 1.33 -10.81 12.64
N THR A 139 2.62 -10.97 12.86
CA THR A 139 3.67 -10.44 11.99
C THR A 139 4.56 -11.58 11.53
N ILE A 140 5.08 -11.48 10.30
CA ILE A 140 6.04 -12.42 9.73
C ILE A 140 7.20 -11.63 9.15
N LYS A 141 8.38 -12.24 9.09
CA LYS A 141 9.52 -11.60 8.43
C LYS A 141 9.33 -11.60 6.91
N ALA A 142 9.91 -10.63 6.21
CA ALA A 142 9.78 -10.50 4.76
C ALA A 142 10.32 -11.72 4.00
N GLU A 143 11.39 -12.35 4.48
CA GLU A 143 11.93 -13.60 3.95
C GLU A 143 10.97 -14.78 4.10
N CYS A 144 10.23 -14.89 5.22
CA CYS A 144 9.21 -15.92 5.40
C CYS A 144 8.05 -15.71 4.41
N PHE A 145 7.68 -14.45 4.17
CA PHE A 145 6.66 -14.14 3.18
C PHE A 145 7.11 -14.48 1.75
N ARG A 146 8.36 -14.16 1.38
CA ARG A 146 8.94 -14.57 0.09
C ARG A 146 8.97 -16.09 -0.07
N ARG A 147 9.33 -16.83 0.97
CA ARG A 147 9.22 -18.30 1.00
C ARG A 147 7.78 -18.75 0.69
N ILE A 148 6.77 -18.14 1.30
CA ILE A 148 5.36 -18.43 1.01
C ILE A 148 5.00 -18.15 -0.46
N LEU A 149 5.55 -17.07 -1.03
CA LEU A 149 5.31 -16.70 -2.42
C LEU A 149 5.93 -17.68 -3.42
N GLU A 150 7.14 -18.16 -3.13
CA GLU A 150 7.90 -19.10 -3.97
C GLU A 150 7.38 -20.53 -3.88
N GLU A 151 6.99 -20.96 -2.68
CA GLU A 151 6.72 -22.36 -2.40
C GLU A 151 5.27 -22.77 -2.67
N LEU A 152 4.31 -21.86 -2.61
CA LEU A 152 2.91 -22.16 -2.91
C LEU A 152 2.69 -22.24 -4.43
N PRO A 153 1.90 -23.22 -4.93
CA PRO A 153 1.59 -23.35 -6.35
C PRO A 153 1.10 -22.06 -7.01
N LEU A 154 1.68 -21.74 -8.18
CA LEU A 154 1.40 -20.49 -8.90
C LEU A 154 -0.01 -20.42 -9.51
N TRP A 155 -0.64 -21.57 -9.79
CA TRP A 155 -1.98 -21.65 -10.37
C TRP A 155 -3.12 -21.58 -9.34
N GLN A 156 -2.80 -21.49 -8.04
CA GLN A 156 -3.78 -21.25 -6.98
C GLN A 156 -3.50 -19.93 -6.27
N ASP A 157 -4.37 -18.97 -6.54
CA ASP A 157 -4.20 -17.60 -6.04
C ASP A 157 -4.74 -17.44 -4.62
N LEU A 158 -5.71 -18.27 -4.23
CA LEU A 158 -6.41 -18.19 -2.95
C LEU A 158 -5.69 -19.01 -1.89
N VAL A 159 -5.22 -18.34 -0.85
CA VAL A 159 -4.49 -18.95 0.26
C VAL A 159 -5.30 -18.79 1.54
N SER A 160 -5.52 -19.91 2.23
CA SER A 160 -6.10 -19.90 3.56
C SER A 160 -5.02 -19.58 4.59
N VAL A 161 -5.31 -18.63 5.47
CA VAL A 161 -4.45 -18.23 6.57
C VAL A 161 -5.13 -18.61 7.88
N THR A 162 -4.45 -19.43 8.67
CA THR A 162 -4.96 -19.95 9.95
C THR A 162 -3.93 -19.68 11.05
N PRO A 163 -4.05 -18.53 11.75
CA PRO A 163 -3.27 -18.27 12.95
C PRO A 163 -3.83 -19.01 14.18
N THR A 164 -2.93 -19.56 14.98
CA THR A 164 -3.19 -20.11 16.32
C THR A 164 -2.43 -19.29 17.37
N GLY A 165 -2.41 -19.73 18.63
CA GLY A 165 -1.62 -19.06 19.67
C GLY A 165 -0.09 -19.18 19.52
N SER A 166 0.42 -20.07 18.67
CA SER A 166 1.86 -20.38 18.57
C SER A 166 2.40 -20.49 17.14
N GLU A 167 1.53 -20.66 16.15
CA GLU A 167 1.91 -20.81 14.75
C GLU A 167 0.90 -20.15 13.82
N VAL A 168 1.34 -19.81 12.62
CA VAL A 168 0.47 -19.40 11.53
C VAL A 168 0.67 -20.29 10.32
N LYS A 169 -0.44 -20.79 9.79
CA LYS A 169 -0.44 -21.66 8.61
C LYS A 169 -0.94 -20.93 7.38
N PHE A 170 -0.17 -21.00 6.30
CA PHE A 170 -0.55 -20.61 4.95
C PHE A 170 -0.76 -21.87 4.13
N SER A 171 -1.97 -22.12 3.67
CA SER A 171 -2.30 -23.37 2.98
C SER A 171 -3.25 -23.18 1.82
N ASN A 172 -3.08 -24.01 0.81
CA ASN A 172 -4.08 -24.26 -0.22
C ASN A 172 -4.38 -25.77 -0.29
N GLU A 173 -5.04 -26.24 -1.36
CA GLU A 173 -5.43 -27.66 -1.48
C GLU A 173 -4.23 -28.61 -1.66
N PHE A 174 -3.06 -28.08 -2.05
CA PHE A 174 -1.90 -28.88 -2.44
C PHE A 174 -0.74 -28.79 -1.46
N LYS A 175 -0.60 -27.65 -0.77
CA LYS A 175 0.54 -27.37 0.08
C LYS A 175 0.15 -26.54 1.28
N GLU A 176 0.81 -26.82 2.39
CA GLU A 176 0.81 -25.99 3.58
C GLU A 176 2.22 -25.57 3.98
N ILE A 177 2.33 -24.35 4.48
CA ILE A 177 3.54 -23.75 5.01
C ILE A 177 3.19 -23.25 6.41
N ILE A 178 3.93 -23.72 7.40
CA ILE A 178 3.73 -23.39 8.81
C ILE A 178 4.88 -22.47 9.23
N LEU A 179 4.56 -21.38 9.91
CA LEU A 179 5.51 -20.50 10.57
C LEU A 179 5.28 -20.55 12.07
N SER A 180 6.31 -20.80 12.86
CA SER A 180 6.19 -20.87 14.33
C SER A 180 6.81 -19.67 15.04
N GLN A 181 6.26 -19.31 16.21
CA GLN A 181 6.87 -18.30 17.08
C GLN A 181 8.19 -18.82 17.67
N GLU A 182 8.27 -20.11 17.99
CA GLU A 182 9.46 -20.74 18.55
C GLU A 182 10.67 -20.67 17.61
N ALA A 183 10.45 -20.83 16.30
CA ALA A 183 11.50 -20.65 15.29
C ALA A 183 11.78 -19.17 14.98
N GLY A 184 11.08 -18.24 15.63
CA GLY A 184 11.20 -16.80 15.39
C GLY A 184 10.79 -16.39 13.97
N GLU A 185 9.90 -17.15 13.32
CA GLU A 185 9.40 -16.87 11.98
C GLU A 185 8.19 -15.93 11.99
N CYS A 186 7.45 -15.91 13.10
CA CYS A 186 6.30 -15.03 13.30
C CYS A 186 6.17 -14.53 14.75
N THR A 187 5.35 -13.49 14.95
CA THR A 187 4.87 -13.04 16.26
C THR A 187 3.36 -12.93 16.20
N ILE A 188 2.64 -13.48 17.18
CA ILE A 188 1.19 -13.61 17.16
C ILE A 188 0.60 -12.94 18.40
N MET A 189 -0.52 -12.24 18.23
CA MET A 189 -1.22 -11.52 19.29
C MET A 189 -2.73 -11.74 19.19
N GLY A 190 -3.37 -12.18 20.29
CA GLY A 190 -4.83 -12.24 20.44
C GLY A 190 -5.52 -13.43 19.75
N TYR A 191 -4.77 -14.50 19.54
CA TYR A 191 -5.25 -15.78 19.00
C TYR A 191 -5.20 -16.92 20.03
N GLU A 192 -4.95 -16.62 21.30
CA GLU A 192 -4.96 -17.58 22.38
C GLU A 192 -6.33 -18.26 22.48
N GLY A 193 -6.37 -19.60 22.47
CA GLY A 193 -7.61 -20.38 22.52
C GLY A 193 -8.49 -20.33 21.27
N CYS A 194 -8.04 -19.68 20.18
CA CYS A 194 -8.76 -19.67 18.91
C CYS A 194 -8.42 -20.91 18.08
N VAL A 195 -9.39 -21.82 17.93
CA VAL A 195 -9.18 -23.07 17.16
C VAL A 195 -9.53 -22.90 15.68
N ASP A 196 -10.45 -21.97 15.35
CA ASP A 196 -11.06 -21.88 14.02
C ASP A 196 -10.95 -20.50 13.36
N THR A 197 -10.01 -19.63 13.77
CA THR A 197 -9.86 -18.37 13.03
C THR A 197 -9.17 -18.63 11.70
N ARG A 198 -9.95 -18.53 10.62
CA ARG A 198 -9.46 -18.58 9.24
C ARG A 198 -9.91 -17.35 8.49
N PHE A 199 -9.00 -16.79 7.70
CA PHE A 199 -9.32 -15.85 6.63
C PHE A 199 -8.58 -16.25 5.36
N LYS A 200 -8.96 -15.65 4.24
CA LYS A 200 -8.33 -15.92 2.95
C LYS A 200 -7.62 -14.68 2.43
N VAL A 201 -6.53 -14.90 1.73
CA VAL A 201 -5.79 -13.86 1.00
C VAL A 201 -5.60 -14.31 -0.45
N VAL A 202 -5.49 -13.35 -1.35
CA VAL A 202 -5.22 -13.60 -2.77
C VAL A 202 -3.83 -13.09 -3.08
N LEU A 203 -2.92 -13.98 -3.51
CA LEU A 203 -1.49 -13.65 -3.70
C LEU A 203 -1.09 -13.52 -5.19
N ASN A 204 -2.05 -13.23 -6.06
CA ASN A 204 -1.84 -13.02 -7.50
C ASN A 204 -2.21 -11.57 -7.88
N PRO A 205 -1.39 -10.80 -8.62
CA PRO A 205 -0.10 -11.17 -9.20
C PRO A 205 1.01 -11.38 -8.18
N ARG A 206 1.71 -12.52 -8.24
CA ARG A 206 2.79 -12.86 -7.30
C ARG A 206 3.92 -11.82 -7.32
N MET A 207 4.23 -11.28 -8.49
CA MET A 207 5.25 -10.24 -8.66
C MET A 207 4.94 -8.98 -7.86
N PHE A 208 3.67 -8.57 -7.80
CA PHE A 208 3.26 -7.45 -6.94
C PHE A 208 3.62 -7.69 -5.47
N PHE A 209 3.34 -8.89 -4.96
CA PHE A 209 3.64 -9.24 -3.57
C PHE A 209 5.13 -9.45 -3.31
N LEU A 210 5.89 -9.95 -4.29
CA LEU A 210 7.35 -10.05 -4.23
C LEU A 210 7.99 -8.66 -4.15
N ASP A 211 7.60 -7.76 -5.05
CA ASP A 211 8.09 -6.38 -5.06
C ASP A 211 7.73 -5.68 -3.74
N LEU A 212 6.50 -5.86 -3.26
CA LEU A 212 6.06 -5.30 -1.99
C LEU A 212 6.90 -5.82 -0.81
N SER A 213 7.18 -7.11 -0.78
CA SER A 213 8.01 -7.73 0.26
C SER A 213 9.45 -7.20 0.25
N SER A 214 9.96 -6.79 -0.92
CA SER A 214 11.30 -6.23 -1.08
C SER A 214 11.42 -4.79 -0.55
N LYS A 215 10.29 -4.06 -0.44
CA LYS A 215 10.24 -2.67 0.04
C LYS A 215 10.37 -2.54 1.56
N THR A 216 10.30 -3.64 2.31
CA THR A 216 10.45 -3.63 3.76
C THR A 216 11.66 -4.44 4.20
N SER A 217 12.41 -3.91 5.16
CA SER A 217 13.47 -4.64 5.88
C SER A 217 12.99 -5.16 7.24
N THR A 218 11.70 -5.03 7.52
CA THR A 218 11.08 -5.36 8.81
C THR A 218 10.01 -6.44 8.63
N SER A 219 9.10 -6.55 9.59
CA SER A 219 8.01 -7.52 9.53
C SER A 219 6.81 -7.00 8.74
N ILE A 220 6.16 -7.92 8.03
CA ILE A 220 4.85 -7.73 7.39
C ILE A 220 3.78 -8.11 8.41
N TRP A 221 2.77 -7.27 8.54
CA TRP A 221 1.71 -7.43 9.51
C TRP A 221 0.45 -7.95 8.83
N PHE A 222 -0.28 -8.83 9.49
CA PHE A 222 -1.58 -9.33 9.06
C PHE A 222 -2.59 -9.12 10.16
N TYR A 223 -3.64 -8.37 9.85
CA TYR A 223 -4.73 -8.05 10.76
C TYR A 223 -6.01 -8.72 10.29
N ARG A 224 -6.81 -9.23 11.24
CA ARG A 224 -8.21 -9.55 10.95
C ARG A 224 -9.02 -8.25 10.89
N THR A 225 -10.02 -8.19 10.02
CA THR A 225 -10.95 -7.05 9.99
C THR A 225 -12.26 -7.34 10.71
N THR A 226 -13.02 -6.28 10.99
CA THR A 226 -14.38 -6.38 11.55
C THR A 226 -15.37 -7.09 10.62
N SER A 227 -15.05 -7.27 9.34
CA SER A 227 -15.91 -7.89 8.32
C SER A 227 -15.46 -9.32 7.93
N ALA A 228 -14.75 -10.02 8.81
CA ALA A 228 -14.16 -11.35 8.55
C ALA A 228 -13.16 -11.44 7.37
N GLY A 229 -12.76 -10.31 6.80
CA GLY A 229 -11.63 -10.22 5.88
C GLY A 229 -10.30 -10.04 6.61
N SER A 230 -9.28 -9.61 5.88
CA SER A 230 -7.96 -9.33 6.45
C SER A 230 -7.28 -8.13 5.80
N ILE A 231 -6.28 -7.59 6.48
CA ILE A 231 -5.41 -6.52 5.98
C ILE A 231 -3.97 -6.98 6.14
N MET A 232 -3.20 -6.95 5.06
CA MET A 232 -1.75 -7.02 5.13
C MET A 232 -1.18 -5.61 5.16
N ALA A 233 -0.34 -5.27 6.13
CA ALA A 233 0.36 -4.01 6.21
C ALA A 233 1.87 -4.21 6.04
N VAL A 234 2.46 -3.46 5.09
CA VAL A 234 3.88 -3.51 4.77
C VAL A 234 4.47 -2.12 5.02
N PRO A 235 5.18 -1.93 6.15
CA PRO A 235 5.82 -0.65 6.43
C PRO A 235 6.99 -0.40 5.49
N THR A 236 7.09 0.83 4.99
CA THR A 236 8.22 1.35 4.21
C THR A 236 8.71 2.67 4.84
N CYS A 237 9.90 3.13 4.47
CA CYS A 237 10.47 4.42 4.89
C CYS A 237 10.30 4.74 6.39
N ARG A 238 10.84 3.88 7.26
CA ARG A 238 10.77 4.01 8.74
C ARG A 238 9.33 4.19 9.28
N SER A 239 8.35 3.56 8.64
CA SER A 239 6.92 3.56 9.02
C SER A 239 6.18 4.88 8.78
N TYR A 240 6.79 5.85 8.11
CA TYR A 240 6.09 7.07 7.69
C TYR A 240 5.24 6.86 6.44
N ALA A 241 5.56 5.84 5.66
CA ALA A 241 4.73 5.34 4.59
C ALA A 241 4.45 3.84 4.80
N MET A 242 3.24 3.41 4.50
CA MET A 242 2.81 2.02 4.69
C MET A 242 1.94 1.59 3.53
N TYR A 243 2.20 0.41 3.00
CA TYR A 243 1.25 -0.22 2.10
C TYR A 243 0.24 -1.02 2.91
N TYR A 244 -1.03 -0.90 2.57
CA TYR A 244 -2.12 -1.71 3.10
C TYR A 244 -2.78 -2.46 1.95
N ILE A 245 -2.82 -3.78 2.05
CA ILE A 245 -3.54 -4.64 1.12
C ILE A 245 -4.77 -5.20 1.83
N HIS A 246 -5.94 -4.76 1.38
CA HIS A 246 -7.22 -5.16 1.94
C HIS A 246 -7.75 -6.39 1.18
N PHE A 247 -7.92 -7.49 1.89
CA PHE A 247 -8.56 -8.71 1.39
C PHE A 247 -10.00 -8.78 1.92
N PRO A 248 -11.01 -8.68 1.05
CA PRO A 248 -12.41 -8.85 1.45
C PRO A 248 -12.66 -10.31 1.88
N GLN A 249 -13.81 -10.54 2.51
CA GLN A 249 -14.25 -11.91 2.82
C GLN A 249 -14.59 -12.66 1.53
N ILE A 250 -14.06 -13.88 1.36
CA ILE A 250 -14.23 -14.75 0.18
C ILE A 250 -14.68 -16.15 0.61
#